data_AF-A0A3C0SUL1-F1
#
_entry.id   AF-A0A3C0SUL1-F1
#
_cell.length_a   1.000
_cell.length_b   1.000
_cell.length_c   1.000
_cell.angle_alpha   90.00
_cell.angle_beta   90.00
_cell.angle_gamma   90.00
#
_symmetry.space_group_name_H-M   'P 1'
#
loop_
_entity.id
_entity.type
_entity.pdbx_description
1 polymer ?
#
loop_
_entity_poly.entity_id
_entity_poly.type
_entity_poly.pdbx_seq_one_letter_code
_entity_poly.pdbx_strand_id
1 'polypeptide(L)'
;MIALIGMGHEFFIWFVYLPLLQSHSDEYKTSFKDILKSFAKSPIIISIIAAIILNKAGLAAAVRENYISGGFITAVQWFSSVTIAVVLLVLGASLKFDHIKIGRSLKFLLLRFIIVGAAALAAFFAVDHIIPGLPELFPYAWLTFFLLPPPYIIPIYVPDEHKEENVFLSNTIMLYTLFSLAVFVVILFIKPPVL
;
A
#
# COMPACT_ATOMS: atom_id res chain seq x y z
N MET A 1 -5.01 -11.13 7.02
CA MET A 1 -6.05 -10.06 7.02
C MET A 1 -5.60 -8.80 6.32
N ILE A 2 -4.39 -8.29 6.55
CA ILE A 2 -3.87 -7.09 5.83
C ILE A 2 -3.92 -7.29 4.30
N ALA A 3 -3.59 -8.47 3.79
CA ALA A 3 -3.68 -8.78 2.36
C ALA A 3 -5.10 -8.61 1.76
N LEU A 4 -6.15 -8.86 2.56
CA LEU A 4 -7.54 -8.67 2.11
C LEU A 4 -7.87 -7.19 1.94
N ILE A 5 -7.46 -6.38 2.92
CA ILE A 5 -7.65 -4.92 2.91
C ILE A 5 -6.81 -4.30 1.78
N GLY A 6 -5.55 -4.72 1.67
CA GLY A 6 -4.62 -4.30 0.61
C GLY A 6 -5.14 -4.64 -0.79
N MET A 7 -5.80 -5.78 -0.97
CA MET A 7 -6.43 -6.12 -2.25
C MET A 7 -7.53 -5.12 -2.63
N GLY A 8 -8.41 -4.75 -1.69
CA GLY A 8 -9.43 -3.73 -1.93
C GLY A 8 -8.82 -2.36 -2.26
N HIS A 9 -7.75 -1.99 -1.58
CA HIS A 9 -7.00 -0.78 -1.86
C HIS A 9 -6.38 -0.78 -3.27
N GLU A 10 -5.69 -1.86 -3.66
CA GLU A 10 -5.13 -1.99 -5.01
C GLU A 10 -6.23 -1.90 -6.07
N PHE A 11 -7.36 -2.58 -5.87
CA PHE A 11 -8.52 -2.46 -6.75
C PHE A 11 -8.97 -1.00 -6.91
N PHE A 12 -9.10 -0.26 -5.82
CA PHE A 12 -9.46 1.16 -5.87
C PHE A 12 -8.42 1.99 -6.63
N ILE A 13 -7.12 1.76 -6.39
CA ILE A 13 -6.05 2.51 -7.06
C ILE A 13 -6.11 2.31 -8.58
N TRP A 14 -6.23 1.06 -9.04
CA TRP A 14 -6.17 0.76 -10.47
C TRP A 14 -7.47 1.09 -11.22
N PHE A 15 -8.63 0.92 -10.61
CA PHE A 15 -9.92 1.10 -11.30
C PHE A 15 -10.56 2.47 -11.10
N VAL A 16 -10.20 3.18 -10.04
CA VAL A 16 -10.84 4.46 -9.70
C VAL A 16 -9.79 5.57 -9.70
N TYR A 17 -8.75 5.44 -8.88
CA TYR A 17 -7.82 6.55 -8.65
C TYR A 17 -6.97 6.89 -9.87
N LEU A 18 -6.27 5.90 -10.46
CA LEU A 18 -5.39 6.12 -11.60
C LEU A 18 -6.16 6.62 -12.84
N PRO A 19 -7.34 6.07 -13.18
CA PRO A 19 -8.21 6.64 -14.20
C PRO A 19 -8.61 8.09 -13.96
N LEU A 20 -8.99 8.43 -12.73
CA LEU A 20 -9.36 9.80 -12.36
C LEU A 20 -8.18 10.76 -12.51
N LEU A 21 -6.99 10.34 -12.06
CA LEU A 21 -5.77 11.11 -12.25
C LEU A 21 -5.45 11.34 -13.73
N GLN A 22 -5.51 10.28 -14.54
CA GLN A 22 -5.22 10.36 -15.98
C GLN A 22 -6.26 11.19 -16.73
N SER A 23 -7.52 11.17 -16.31
CA SER A 23 -8.58 11.98 -16.93
C SER A 23 -8.39 13.49 -16.76
N HIS A 24 -7.60 13.92 -15.78
CA HIS A 24 -7.22 15.32 -15.57
C HIS A 24 -5.97 15.73 -16.36
N SER A 25 -5.29 14.78 -17.00
CA SER A 25 -4.18 15.03 -17.91
C SER A 25 -4.71 15.01 -19.34
N ASP A 26 -4.73 16.17 -20.01
CA ASP A 26 -5.31 16.35 -21.36
C ASP A 26 -4.76 15.39 -22.44
N GLU A 27 -3.61 14.73 -22.18
CA GLU A 27 -2.99 13.74 -23.07
C GLU A 27 -3.58 12.32 -22.99
N TYR A 28 -4.32 11.96 -21.92
CA TYR A 28 -4.79 10.58 -21.70
C TYR A 28 -6.32 10.50 -21.60
N LYS A 29 -6.99 10.41 -22.76
CA LYS A 29 -8.38 9.94 -22.84
C LYS A 29 -8.44 8.43 -22.59
N THR A 30 -8.28 8.00 -21.35
CA THR A 30 -8.36 6.57 -21.00
C THR A 30 -9.80 6.08 -21.08
N SER A 31 -10.08 5.10 -21.95
CA SER A 31 -11.40 4.43 -21.98
C SER A 31 -11.51 3.43 -20.83
N PHE A 32 -12.73 3.18 -20.34
CA PHE A 32 -13.01 2.09 -19.38
C PHE A 32 -12.47 0.73 -19.87
N LYS A 33 -12.50 0.48 -21.18
CA LYS A 33 -11.92 -0.73 -21.80
C LYS A 33 -10.41 -0.82 -21.61
N ASP A 34 -9.70 0.31 -21.69
CA ASP A 34 -8.25 0.35 -21.55
C ASP A 34 -7.82 0.11 -20.10
N ILE A 35 -8.61 0.60 -19.15
CA ILE A 35 -8.41 0.37 -17.70
C ILE A 35 -8.63 -1.11 -17.38
N LEU A 36 -9.73 -1.70 -17.87
CA LEU A 36 -10.02 -3.12 -17.67
C LEU A 36 -8.92 -4.01 -18.27
N LYS A 37 -8.45 -3.65 -19.47
CA LYS A 37 -7.36 -4.34 -20.16
C LYS A 37 -6.03 -4.20 -19.39
N SER A 38 -5.74 -3.03 -18.84
CA SER A 38 -4.54 -2.78 -18.04
C SER A 38 -4.56 -3.58 -16.74
N PHE A 39 -5.71 -3.64 -16.07
CA PHE A 39 -5.90 -4.46 -14.87
C PHE A 39 -5.74 -5.95 -15.17
N ALA A 40 -6.41 -6.45 -16.20
CA ALA A 40 -6.34 -7.87 -16.58
C ALA A 40 -4.93 -8.30 -17.03
N LYS A 41 -4.13 -7.37 -17.56
CA LYS A 41 -2.74 -7.60 -17.95
C LYS A 41 -1.74 -7.32 -16.82
N SER A 42 -2.19 -6.84 -15.66
CA SER A 42 -1.31 -6.52 -14.54
C SER A 42 -0.67 -7.81 -14.00
N PRO A 43 0.67 -7.93 -14.02
CA PRO A 43 1.36 -9.12 -13.51
C PRO A 43 1.00 -9.43 -12.05
N ILE A 44 0.77 -8.40 -11.25
CA ILE A 44 0.41 -8.52 -9.82
C ILE A 44 -0.97 -9.18 -9.68
N ILE A 45 -1.95 -8.69 -10.42
CA ILE A 45 -3.33 -9.20 -10.38
C ILE A 45 -3.37 -10.65 -10.86
N ILE A 46 -2.71 -10.94 -11.98
CA ILE A 46 -2.61 -12.30 -12.51
C ILE A 46 -1.99 -13.24 -11.46
N SER A 47 -0.94 -12.80 -10.78
CA SER A 47 -0.26 -13.58 -9.74
C SER A 47 -1.18 -13.86 -8.53
N ILE A 48 -1.95 -12.87 -8.07
CA ILE A 48 -2.91 -13.02 -6.97
C ILE A 48 -4.01 -14.02 -7.36
N ILE A 49 -4.61 -13.86 -8.53
CA ILE A 49 -5.68 -14.75 -9.01
C ILE A 49 -5.14 -16.18 -9.17
N ALA A 50 -3.97 -16.35 -9.77
CA ALA A 50 -3.33 -17.65 -9.91
C ALA A 50 -3.06 -18.31 -8.55
N ALA A 51 -2.55 -17.55 -7.57
CA ALA A 51 -2.31 -18.05 -6.22
C ALA A 51 -3.61 -18.52 -5.54
N ILE A 52 -4.70 -17.76 -5.68
CA ILE A 52 -6.02 -18.12 -5.14
C ILE A 52 -6.55 -19.39 -5.80
N ILE A 53 -6.45 -19.51 -7.13
CA ILE A 53 -6.90 -20.69 -7.88
C ILE A 53 -6.10 -21.93 -7.46
N LEU A 54 -4.77 -21.84 -7.40
CA LEU A 54 -3.90 -22.94 -6.97
C LEU A 54 -4.17 -23.36 -5.53
N ASN A 55 -4.44 -22.41 -4.64
CA ASN A 55 -4.79 -22.68 -3.26
C ASN A 55 -6.13 -23.42 -3.16
N LYS A 56 -7.16 -22.93 -3.85
CA LYS A 56 -8.49 -23.55 -3.88
C LYS A 56 -8.47 -24.94 -4.55
N ALA A 57 -7.61 -25.16 -5.53
CA ALA A 57 -7.42 -26.46 -6.18
C ALA A 57 -6.69 -27.49 -5.28
N GLY A 58 -6.24 -27.11 -4.08
CA GLY A 58 -5.47 -27.98 -3.19
C GLY A 58 -4.03 -28.23 -3.64
N LEU A 59 -3.57 -27.55 -4.69
CA LEU A 59 -2.25 -27.78 -5.30
C LEU A 59 -1.13 -27.00 -4.60
N ALA A 60 -1.46 -26.18 -3.60
CA ALA A 60 -0.47 -25.36 -2.89
C ALA A 60 0.61 -26.17 -2.15
N ALA A 61 0.30 -27.40 -1.72
CA ALA A 61 1.29 -28.30 -1.11
C ALA A 61 2.19 -28.91 -2.18
N ALA A 62 1.60 -29.47 -3.26
CA ALA A 62 2.32 -30.05 -4.38
C ALA A 62 3.29 -29.06 -5.06
N VAL A 63 2.89 -27.79 -5.19
CA VAL A 63 3.74 -26.72 -5.73
C VAL A 63 4.91 -26.39 -4.79
N ARG A 64 4.74 -26.51 -3.47
CA ARG A 64 5.81 -26.24 -2.50
C ARG A 64 6.77 -27.41 -2.34
N GLU A 65 6.26 -28.63 -2.40
CA GLU A 65 7.03 -29.86 -2.23
C GLU A 65 7.82 -30.26 -3.50
N ASN A 66 7.38 -29.78 -4.68
CA ASN A 66 8.15 -29.95 -5.90
C ASN A 66 9.47 -29.16 -5.83
N TYR A 67 10.59 -29.84 -6.10
CA TYR A 67 11.94 -29.29 -5.97
C TYR A 67 12.16 -27.98 -6.76
N ILE A 68 11.62 -27.89 -7.98
CA ILE A 68 11.82 -26.72 -8.85
C ILE A 68 10.98 -25.54 -8.36
N SER A 69 9.67 -25.73 -8.20
CA SER A 69 8.78 -24.64 -7.79
C SER A 69 8.97 -24.25 -6.33
N GLY A 70 9.29 -25.19 -5.44
CA GLY A 70 9.67 -24.92 -4.05
C GLY A 70 10.97 -24.12 -3.96
N GLY A 71 11.98 -24.48 -4.76
CA GLY A 71 13.22 -23.70 -4.87
C GLY A 71 12.97 -22.28 -5.39
N PHE A 72 12.14 -22.12 -6.42
CA PHE A 72 11.75 -20.80 -6.93
C PHE A 72 11.00 -19.96 -5.90
N ILE A 73 10.02 -20.53 -5.20
CA ILE A 73 9.28 -19.84 -4.12
C ILE A 73 10.23 -19.39 -3.03
N THR A 74 11.18 -20.24 -2.63
CA THR A 74 12.18 -19.91 -1.61
C THR A 74 13.06 -18.74 -2.06
N ALA A 75 13.53 -18.75 -3.31
CA ALA A 75 14.28 -17.64 -3.87
C ALA A 75 13.46 -16.33 -3.85
N VAL A 76 12.20 -16.37 -4.28
CA VAL A 76 11.29 -15.21 -4.25
C VAL A 76 11.06 -14.71 -2.82
N GLN A 77 10.96 -15.61 -1.84
CA GLN A 77 10.85 -15.24 -0.42
C GLN A 77 12.10 -14.52 0.09
N TRP A 78 13.29 -14.97 -0.30
CA TRP A 78 14.54 -14.26 0.02
C TRP A 78 14.55 -12.86 -0.60
N PHE A 79 14.21 -12.72 -1.88
CA PHE A 79 14.10 -11.40 -2.52
C PHE A 79 13.08 -10.51 -1.82
N SER A 80 11.93 -11.06 -1.43
CA SER A 80 10.88 -10.30 -0.72
C SER A 80 11.39 -9.76 0.62
N SER A 81 12.16 -10.56 1.37
CA SER A 81 12.75 -10.12 2.65
C SER A 81 13.75 -8.98 2.47
N VAL A 82 14.56 -9.02 1.41
CA VAL A 82 15.55 -7.98 1.09
C VAL A 82 14.89 -6.73 0.51
N THR A 83 13.79 -6.89 -0.22
CA THR A 83 13.07 -5.78 -0.85
C THR A 83 12.61 -4.76 0.18
N ILE A 84 12.15 -5.18 1.37
CA ILE A 84 11.78 -4.25 2.45
C ILE A 84 12.96 -3.38 2.86
N ALA A 85 14.14 -3.98 3.06
CA ALA A 85 15.35 -3.24 3.43
C ALA A 85 15.78 -2.28 2.31
N VAL A 86 15.72 -2.71 1.05
CA VAL A 86 16.05 -1.87 -0.11
C VAL A 86 15.07 -0.70 -0.24
N VAL A 87 13.76 -0.94 -0.07
CA VAL A 87 12.74 0.12 -0.08
C VAL A 87 13.03 1.14 1.02
N LEU A 88 13.34 0.71 2.24
CA LEU A 88 13.71 1.62 3.33
C LEU A 88 14.99 2.42 3.02
N LEU A 89 15.98 1.81 2.37
CA LEU A 89 17.21 2.48 1.95
C LEU A 89 16.93 3.54 0.88
N VAL A 90 16.19 3.19 -0.18
CA VAL A 90 15.80 4.12 -1.25
C VAL A 90 14.99 5.29 -0.72
N LEU A 91 14.05 5.00 0.20
CA LEU A 91 13.29 6.02 0.91
C LEU A 91 14.24 6.94 1.69
N GLY A 92 15.12 6.38 2.52
CA GLY A 92 16.11 7.16 3.27
C GLY A 92 17.02 8.02 2.38
N ALA A 93 17.47 7.49 1.24
CA ALA A 93 18.32 8.21 0.27
C ALA A 93 17.56 9.32 -0.48
N SER A 94 16.24 9.21 -0.61
CA SER A 94 15.40 10.22 -1.26
C SER A 94 15.16 11.46 -0.38
N LEU A 95 15.56 11.41 0.90
CA LEU A 95 15.36 12.50 1.86
C LEU A 95 16.30 13.68 1.56
N LYS A 96 15.72 14.84 1.23
CA LYS A 96 16.46 16.08 1.03
C LYS A 96 16.23 17.04 2.18
N PHE A 97 17.11 17.01 3.18
CA PHE A 97 17.02 17.79 4.42
C PHE A 97 16.91 19.31 4.20
N ASP A 98 17.63 19.86 3.21
CA ASP A 98 17.67 21.31 2.94
C ASP A 98 16.33 21.91 2.46
N HIS A 99 15.36 21.08 2.08
CA HIS A 99 14.05 21.52 1.60
C HIS A 99 12.89 21.03 2.47
N ILE A 100 13.17 20.50 3.66
CA ILE A 100 12.10 20.02 4.55
C ILE A 100 11.45 21.24 5.22
N LYS A 101 10.29 21.64 4.71
CA LYS A 101 9.39 22.58 5.41
C LYS A 101 8.68 21.83 6.55
N ILE A 102 9.42 21.46 7.60
CA ILE A 102 8.98 20.58 8.70
C ILE A 102 7.62 21.01 9.25
N GLY A 103 7.41 22.30 9.51
CA GLY A 103 6.12 22.80 10.02
C GLY A 103 4.94 22.56 9.06
N ARG A 104 5.15 22.72 7.75
CA ARG A 104 4.12 22.47 6.73
C ARG A 104 3.86 20.98 6.55
N SER A 105 4.91 20.17 6.49
CA SER A 105 4.79 18.71 6.38
C SER A 105 4.16 18.08 7.62
N LEU A 106 4.49 18.58 8.82
CA LEU A 106 3.87 18.13 10.07
C LEU A 106 2.39 18.51 10.14
N LYS A 107 2.03 19.73 9.70
CA LYS A 107 0.61 20.13 9.58
C LYS A 107 -0.15 19.22 8.61
N PHE A 108 0.44 18.89 7.46
CA PHE A 108 -0.14 17.94 6.51
C PHE A 108 -0.29 16.54 7.09
N LEU A 109 0.72 16.06 7.82
CA LEU A 109 0.71 14.77 8.49
C LEU A 109 -0.43 14.68 9.51
N LEU A 110 -0.54 15.68 10.40
CA LEU A 110 -1.60 15.72 11.41
C LEU A 110 -2.98 15.82 10.78
N LEU A 111 -3.14 16.68 9.77
CA LEU A 111 -4.40 16.81 9.06
C LEU A 111 -4.81 15.50 8.38
N ARG A 112 -3.86 14.82 7.72
CA ARG A 112 -4.08 13.50 7.11
C ARG A 112 -4.49 12.49 8.18
N PHE A 113 -3.78 12.45 9.31
CA PHE A 113 -4.07 11.50 10.37
C PHE A 113 -5.48 11.68 10.94
N ILE A 114 -5.91 12.93 11.13
CA ILE A 114 -7.27 13.25 11.61
C ILE A 114 -8.31 12.86 10.56
N ILE A 115 -8.16 13.32 9.31
CA ILE A 115 -9.17 13.11 8.26
C ILE A 115 -9.26 11.63 7.88
N VAL A 116 -8.12 11.02 7.56
CA VAL A 116 -8.07 9.60 7.14
C VAL A 116 -8.38 8.69 8.32
N GLY A 117 -7.93 9.02 9.52
CA GLY A 117 -8.26 8.26 10.73
C GLY A 117 -9.76 8.29 11.04
N ALA A 118 -10.40 9.47 10.97
CA ALA A 118 -11.84 9.59 11.16
C ALA A 118 -12.63 8.84 10.08
N ALA A 119 -12.22 8.95 8.81
CA ALA A 119 -12.83 8.21 7.71
C ALA A 119 -12.65 6.68 7.89
N ALA A 120 -11.48 6.25 8.34
CA ALA A 120 -11.19 4.84 8.61
C ALA A 120 -12.05 4.28 9.75
N LEU A 121 -12.25 5.05 10.83
CA LEU A 121 -13.13 4.66 11.93
C LEU A 121 -14.60 4.59 11.48
N ALA A 122 -15.08 5.60 10.75
CA ALA A 122 -16.44 5.59 10.22
C ALA A 122 -16.67 4.39 9.29
N ALA A 123 -15.72 4.11 8.40
CA ALA A 123 -15.78 2.96 7.51
C ALA A 123 -15.69 1.63 8.27
N PHE A 124 -14.88 1.54 9.34
CA PHE A 124 -14.83 0.35 10.19
C PHE A 124 -16.20 0.04 10.79
N PHE A 125 -16.86 1.02 11.40
CA PHE A 125 -18.19 0.81 11.98
C PHE A 125 -19.25 0.47 10.93
N ALA A 126 -19.17 1.06 9.73
CA ALA A 126 -20.05 0.68 8.63
C ALA A 126 -19.85 -0.79 8.22
N VAL A 127 -18.59 -1.23 8.09
CA VAL A 127 -18.27 -2.62 7.73
C VAL A 127 -18.70 -3.60 8.81
N ASP A 128 -18.43 -3.29 10.08
CA ASP A 128 -18.84 -4.12 11.23
C ASP A 128 -20.36 -4.25 11.34
N HIS A 129 -21.10 -3.19 11.00
CA HIS A 129 -22.56 -3.21 10.99
C HIS A 129 -23.13 -4.05 9.83
N ILE A 130 -22.53 -3.96 8.63
CA ILE A 130 -23.00 -4.67 7.43
C ILE A 130 -22.59 -6.15 7.47
N ILE A 131 -21.42 -6.46 8.00
CA ILE A 131 -20.83 -7.79 8.05
C ILE A 131 -20.61 -8.16 9.52
N PRO A 132 -21.64 -8.64 10.22
CA PRO A 132 -21.48 -9.06 11.62
C PRO A 132 -20.58 -10.30 11.72
N GLY A 133 -19.80 -10.38 12.80
CA GLY A 133 -18.91 -11.52 13.07
C GLY A 133 -17.54 -11.41 12.42
N LEU A 134 -17.02 -10.19 12.24
CA LEU A 134 -15.65 -9.99 11.78
C LEU A 134 -14.65 -10.68 12.74
N PRO A 135 -13.58 -11.29 12.21
CA PRO A 135 -12.56 -11.90 13.06
C PRO A 135 -11.92 -10.90 14.03
N GLU A 136 -11.55 -11.35 15.22
CA GLU A 136 -10.98 -10.48 16.27
C GLU A 136 -9.71 -9.74 15.83
N LEU A 137 -8.96 -10.27 14.86
CA LEU A 137 -7.76 -9.66 14.31
C LEU A 137 -8.04 -8.57 13.25
N PHE A 138 -9.27 -8.46 12.76
CA PHE A 138 -9.64 -7.53 11.69
C PHE A 138 -9.46 -6.05 12.09
N PRO A 139 -9.86 -5.58 13.28
CA PRO A 139 -9.66 -4.19 13.69
C PRO A 139 -8.17 -3.79 13.72
N TYR A 140 -7.29 -4.70 14.14
CA TYR A 140 -5.85 -4.45 14.16
C TYR A 140 -5.29 -4.36 12.74
N ALA A 141 -5.71 -5.24 11.84
CA ALA A 141 -5.32 -5.18 10.43
C ALA A 141 -5.83 -3.91 9.76
N TRP A 142 -7.05 -3.48 10.08
CA TRP A 142 -7.66 -2.23 9.60
C TRP A 142 -6.85 -1.02 10.06
N LEU A 143 -6.65 -0.87 11.37
CA LEU A 143 -5.88 0.25 11.92
C LEU A 143 -4.45 0.28 11.39
N THR A 144 -3.78 -0.87 11.36
CA THR A 144 -2.41 -0.99 10.82
C THR A 144 -2.36 -0.57 9.36
N PHE A 145 -3.37 -0.96 8.56
CA PHE A 145 -3.44 -0.59 7.15
C PHE A 145 -3.52 0.94 6.96
N PHE A 146 -4.38 1.61 7.72
CA PHE A 146 -4.55 3.07 7.60
C PHE A 146 -3.39 3.88 8.19
N LEU A 147 -2.59 3.28 9.07
CA LEU A 147 -1.35 3.89 9.56
C LEU A 147 -0.24 3.92 8.51
N LEU A 148 -0.31 3.12 7.44
CA LEU A 148 0.74 3.09 6.42
C LEU A 148 0.89 4.46 5.72
N PRO A 149 2.13 4.79 5.29
CA PRO A 149 2.37 5.95 4.45
C PRO A 149 1.54 5.91 3.16
N PRO A 150 1.21 7.08 2.59
CA PRO A 150 0.56 7.12 1.30
C PRO A 150 1.47 6.44 0.26
N PRO A 151 0.88 5.78 -0.75
CA PRO A 151 1.68 5.15 -1.79
C PRO A 151 2.54 6.19 -2.52
N TYR A 152 3.78 5.84 -2.81
CA TYR A 152 4.73 6.67 -3.57
C TYR A 152 4.37 6.80 -5.06
N ILE A 153 3.17 6.36 -5.45
CA ILE A 153 2.71 6.41 -6.82
C ILE A 153 2.50 7.85 -7.30
N ILE A 154 2.06 8.75 -6.41
CA ILE A 154 1.68 10.12 -6.80
C ILE A 154 2.89 10.93 -7.34
N PRO A 155 4.05 11.00 -6.66
CA PRO A 155 5.21 11.72 -7.19
C PRO A 155 5.70 11.21 -8.56
N ILE A 156 5.44 9.95 -8.90
CA ILE A 156 5.82 9.37 -10.20
C ILE A 156 4.99 9.96 -11.35
N TYR A 157 3.76 10.40 -11.07
CA TYR A 157 2.84 10.94 -12.07
C TYR A 157 2.81 12.48 -12.11
N VAL A 158 3.55 13.16 -11.23
CA VAL A 158 3.66 14.63 -11.27
C VAL A 158 4.72 15.02 -12.32
N PRO A 159 4.37 15.84 -13.33
CA PRO A 159 5.28 16.25 -14.38
C PRO A 159 6.57 16.89 -13.86
N ASP A 160 7.67 16.70 -14.61
CA ASP A 160 8.99 17.27 -14.30
C ASP A 160 9.00 18.80 -14.24
N GLU A 161 7.95 19.47 -14.74
CA GLU A 161 7.77 20.93 -14.68
C GLU A 161 7.48 21.42 -13.25
N HIS A 162 6.98 20.55 -12.37
CA HIS A 162 6.64 20.86 -10.98
C HIS A 162 7.67 20.29 -9.97
N LYS A 163 8.98 20.42 -10.26
CA LYS A 163 10.06 19.83 -9.42
C LYS A 163 9.99 20.21 -7.95
N GLU A 164 9.65 21.46 -7.62
CA GLU A 164 9.55 21.91 -6.23
C GLU A 164 8.41 21.23 -5.47
N GLU A 165 7.27 21.03 -6.13
CA GLU A 165 6.11 20.32 -5.56
C GLU A 165 6.42 18.83 -5.41
N ASN A 166 7.11 18.24 -6.39
CA ASN A 166 7.60 16.87 -6.32
C ASN A 166 8.57 16.63 -5.16
N VAL A 167 9.50 17.56 -4.93
CA VAL A 167 10.42 17.52 -3.78
C VAL A 167 9.66 17.66 -2.46
N PHE A 168 8.67 18.55 -2.39
CA PHE A 168 7.84 18.72 -1.20
C PHE A 168 6.97 17.48 -0.89
N LEU A 169 6.35 16.88 -1.91
CA LEU A 169 5.55 15.66 -1.78
C LEU A 169 6.42 14.49 -1.34
N SER A 170 7.57 14.29 -1.98
CA SER A 170 8.52 13.22 -1.64
C SER A 170 9.02 13.35 -0.19
N ASN A 171 9.42 14.56 0.22
CA ASN A 171 9.84 14.83 1.60
C ASN A 171 8.70 14.62 2.62
N THR A 172 7.46 14.97 2.26
CA THR A 172 6.30 14.79 3.13
C THR A 172 5.92 13.32 3.28
N ILE A 173 5.96 12.54 2.20
CA ILE A 173 5.75 11.08 2.24
C ILE A 173 6.82 10.43 3.12
N MET A 174 8.08 10.85 2.99
CA MET A 174 9.18 10.36 3.81
C MET A 174 8.97 10.61 5.31
N LEU A 175 8.61 11.84 5.69
CA LEU A 175 8.29 12.17 7.07
C LEU A 175 7.11 11.33 7.59
N TYR A 176 6.11 11.10 6.75
CA TYR A 176 5.00 10.22 7.12
C TYR A 176 5.47 8.78 7.33
N THR A 177 6.34 8.25 6.48
CA THR A 177 6.91 6.90 6.66
C THR A 177 7.65 6.76 7.99
N LEU A 178 8.49 7.75 8.33
CA LEU A 178 9.22 7.75 9.61
C LEU A 178 8.26 7.83 10.80
N PHE A 179 7.25 8.69 10.74
CA PHE A 179 6.23 8.80 11.76
C PHE A 179 5.41 7.51 11.92
N SER A 180 4.96 6.93 10.80
CA SER A 180 4.22 5.68 10.77
C SER A 180 5.03 4.54 11.40
N LEU A 181 6.32 4.45 11.07
CA LEU A 181 7.23 3.46 11.65
C LEU A 181 7.40 3.67 13.15
N ALA A 182 7.57 4.92 13.61
CA ALA A 182 7.66 5.24 15.04
C ALA A 182 6.36 4.86 15.80
N VAL A 183 5.19 5.19 15.24
CA VAL A 183 3.89 4.81 15.81
C VAL A 183 3.74 3.30 15.88
N PHE A 184 4.14 2.58 14.82
CA PHE A 184 4.08 1.12 14.79
C PHE A 184 4.96 0.49 15.86
N VAL A 185 6.20 0.97 16.03
CA VAL A 185 7.10 0.53 17.10
C VAL A 185 6.47 0.76 18.48
N VAL A 186 5.87 1.92 18.72
CA VAL A 186 5.18 2.22 19.99
C VAL A 186 4.01 1.26 20.23
N ILE A 187 3.20 0.98 19.20
CA ILE A 187 2.08 0.02 19.30
C ILE A 187 2.59 -1.37 19.68
N LEU A 188 3.69 -1.83 19.08
CA LEU A 188 4.30 -3.12 19.40
C LEU A 188 4.79 -3.19 20.86
N PHE A 189 5.32 -2.10 21.40
CA PHE A 189 5.74 -2.06 22.82
C PHE A 189 4.56 -2.08 23.79
N ILE A 190 3.44 -1.42 23.46
CA ILE A 190 2.24 -1.37 24.31
C ILE A 190 1.48 -2.70 24.26
N LYS A 191 1.39 -3.30 23.07
CA LYS A 191 0.68 -4.56 22.84
C LYS A 191 1.55 -5.47 21.98
N PRO A 192 2.47 -6.23 22.59
CA PRO A 192 3.30 -7.16 21.83
C PRO A 192 2.38 -8.13 21.08
N PRO A 193 2.69 -8.46 19.82
CA PRO A 193 1.91 -9.43 19.08
C PRO A 193 1.92 -10.71 19.89
N VAL A 194 0.73 -11.22 20.22
CA VAL A 194 0.58 -12.56 20.79
C VAL A 194 1.07 -13.51 19.69
N LEU A 195 2.29 -14.01 19.86
CA LEU A 195 2.89 -15.04 18.99
C LEU A 195 2.14 -16.36 19.12
#